data_AF-A0A7X7VY84-F1
#
_entry.id   AF-A0A7X7VY84-F1
#
_cell.length_a   1.000
_cell.length_b   1.000
_cell.length_c   1.000
_cell.angle_alpha   90.00
_cell.angle_beta   90.00
_cell.angle_gamma   90.00
#
_symmetry.space_group_name_H-M   'P 1'
#
loop_
_entity.id
_entity.type
_entity.pdbx_description
1 polymer ?
#
loop_
_entity_poly.entity_id
_entity_poly.type
_entity_poly.pdbx_seq_one_letter_code
_entity_poly.pdbx_strand_id
1 'polypeptide(L)'
;MKKAGNKLLIFFLILVQSLLAMAVGIAVLYNASGSDVPANVYAGDLDIGGRGYEEAARAIEADYEARFGTWNIRLMADDDTIYEIPFSSIDAAVDGMATLEPLMSIDGIGGMTRLIRTHFGNHTTVLSPVIKFNESKLRMKLIDLSESINRDPVDARIYYRDGLIEKEPDDPGVSLNVNNAADLIRRQLATDPFAVIDLRAGKALDTVYADVTMKDFDAIQVVLGEYSTSIKDPALDDSVESAVESINGIVL
;
A
#
# COMPACT_ATOMS: atom_id res chain seq x y z
N MET A 1 -49.72 -20.77 62.46
CA MET A 1 -48.58 -20.79 61.52
C MET A 1 -49.07 -20.69 60.08
N LYS A 2 -49.28 -19.48 59.53
CA LYS A 2 -49.65 -19.23 58.11
C LYS A 2 -49.19 -17.82 57.69
N LYS A 3 -47.87 -17.57 57.61
CA LYS A 3 -47.32 -16.30 57.07
C LYS A 3 -46.06 -16.49 56.19
N ALA A 4 -45.45 -17.68 56.17
CA ALA A 4 -44.28 -17.98 55.35
C ALA A 4 -44.63 -18.23 53.87
N GLY A 5 -45.82 -18.79 53.58
CA GLY A 5 -46.26 -19.12 52.22
C GLY A 5 -46.38 -17.90 51.29
N ASN A 6 -46.91 -16.78 51.78
CA ASN A 6 -47.04 -15.57 50.96
C ASN A 6 -45.68 -14.93 50.64
N LYS A 7 -44.71 -14.97 51.56
CA LYS A 7 -43.38 -14.41 51.29
C LYS A 7 -42.59 -15.26 50.29
N LEU A 8 -42.70 -16.58 50.40
CA LEU A 8 -42.08 -17.50 49.45
C LEU A 8 -42.70 -17.36 48.05
N LEU A 9 -44.02 -17.19 47.99
CA LEU A 9 -44.75 -17.00 46.73
C LEU A 9 -44.41 -15.65 46.08
N ILE A 10 -44.31 -14.56 46.86
CA ILE A 10 -43.87 -13.25 46.35
C ILE A 10 -42.42 -13.33 45.82
N PHE A 11 -41.52 -14.01 46.56
CA PHE A 11 -40.15 -14.21 46.11
C PHE A 11 -40.09 -15.00 44.79
N PHE A 12 -40.86 -16.08 44.68
CA PHE A 12 -40.94 -16.87 43.46
C PHE A 12 -41.49 -16.05 42.27
N LEU A 13 -42.47 -15.19 42.53
CA LEU A 13 -43.08 -14.32 41.52
C LEU A 13 -42.08 -13.28 41.00
N ILE A 14 -41.29 -12.66 41.89
CA ILE A 14 -40.21 -11.73 41.51
C ILE A 14 -39.11 -12.45 40.73
N LEU A 15 -38.75 -13.67 41.14
CA LEU A 15 -37.71 -14.46 40.47
C LEU A 15 -38.14 -14.86 39.05
N VAL A 16 -39.39 -15.31 38.89
CA VAL A 16 -39.98 -15.63 37.58
C VAL A 16 -40.08 -14.39 36.70
N GLN A 17 -40.52 -13.25 37.23
CA GLN A 17 -40.58 -11.99 36.47
C GLN A 17 -39.20 -11.50 36.03
N SER A 18 -38.19 -11.63 36.89
CA SER A 18 -36.80 -11.30 36.54
C SER A 18 -36.25 -12.22 35.46
N LEU A 19 -36.52 -13.53 35.55
CA LEU A 19 -36.13 -14.50 34.50
C LEU A 19 -36.84 -14.20 33.18
N LEU A 20 -38.13 -13.85 33.22
CA LEU A 20 -38.89 -13.51 32.03
C LEU A 20 -38.36 -12.23 31.38
N ALA A 21 -38.08 -11.19 32.17
CA ALA A 21 -37.50 -9.94 31.66
C ALA A 21 -36.12 -10.19 31.03
N MET A 22 -35.30 -11.06 31.64
CA MET A 22 -34.01 -11.47 31.09
C MET A 22 -34.18 -12.27 29.80
N ALA A 23 -35.14 -13.20 29.74
CA ALA A 23 -35.44 -13.99 28.53
C ALA A 23 -35.99 -13.12 27.39
N VAL A 24 -36.87 -12.16 27.69
CA VAL A 24 -37.37 -11.18 26.71
C VAL A 24 -36.23 -10.28 26.24
N GLY A 25 -35.36 -9.80 27.14
CA GLY A 25 -34.17 -9.04 26.77
C GLY A 25 -33.24 -9.83 25.84
N ILE A 26 -32.99 -11.11 26.14
CA ILE A 26 -32.20 -12.01 25.30
C ILE A 26 -32.89 -12.26 23.95
N ALA A 27 -34.22 -12.43 23.92
CA ALA A 27 -34.97 -12.67 22.68
C ALA A 27 -35.03 -11.42 21.78
N VAL A 28 -35.16 -10.23 22.37
CA VAL A 28 -35.09 -8.95 21.65
C VAL A 28 -33.68 -8.76 21.09
N LEU A 29 -32.64 -9.05 21.87
CA LEU A 29 -31.25 -9.02 21.39
C LEU A 29 -31.01 -10.03 20.27
N TYR A 30 -31.56 -11.23 20.38
CA TYR A 30 -31.44 -12.28 19.37
C TYR A 30 -32.11 -11.89 18.04
N ASN A 31 -33.34 -11.35 18.10
CA ASN A 31 -34.04 -10.85 16.91
C ASN A 31 -33.39 -9.59 16.31
N ALA A 32 -32.85 -8.69 17.14
CA ALA A 32 -32.11 -7.52 16.65
C ALA A 32 -30.73 -7.88 16.07
N SER A 33 -30.13 -8.99 16.51
CA SER A 33 -28.81 -9.45 16.06
C SER A 33 -28.82 -10.29 14.76
N GLY A 34 -30.01 -10.60 14.22
CA GLY A 34 -30.15 -11.56 13.12
C GLY A 34 -29.86 -11.00 11.72
N SER A 35 -30.02 -9.70 11.50
CA SER A 35 -29.97 -9.10 10.15
C SER A 35 -29.26 -7.75 10.06
N ASP A 36 -28.94 -7.14 11.19
CA ASP A 36 -28.52 -5.74 11.24
C ASP A 36 -27.11 -5.60 11.82
N VAL A 37 -26.38 -4.62 11.31
CA VAL A 37 -25.05 -4.25 11.76
C VAL A 37 -25.15 -3.60 13.15
N PRO A 38 -24.31 -4.01 14.12
CA PRO A 38 -24.28 -3.37 15.44
C PRO A 38 -24.12 -1.85 15.37
N ALA A 39 -24.68 -1.13 16.34
CA ALA A 39 -24.45 0.31 16.46
C ALA A 39 -22.95 0.63 16.65
N ASN A 40 -22.54 1.84 16.28
CA ASN A 40 -21.15 2.34 16.37
C ASN A 40 -20.12 1.53 15.55
N VAL A 41 -20.56 0.98 14.42
CA VAL A 41 -19.71 0.31 13.44
C VAL A 41 -19.56 1.19 12.21
N TYR A 42 -18.33 1.32 11.73
CA TYR A 42 -17.95 2.16 10.60
C TYR A 42 -17.16 1.36 9.57
N ALA A 43 -17.23 1.76 8.32
CA ALA A 43 -16.30 1.35 7.27
C ALA A 43 -15.49 2.58 6.84
N GLY A 44 -14.25 2.70 7.31
CA GLY A 44 -13.54 3.98 7.28
C GLY A 44 -14.30 5.04 8.07
N ASP A 45 -14.73 6.12 7.40
CA ASP A 45 -15.50 7.22 7.99
C ASP A 45 -17.04 7.03 7.89
N LEU A 46 -17.49 6.02 7.13
CA LEU A 46 -18.91 5.80 6.87
C LEU A 46 -19.57 5.07 8.05
N ASP A 47 -20.56 5.70 8.70
CA ASP A 47 -21.40 5.04 9.70
C ASP A 47 -22.36 4.05 9.03
N ILE A 48 -22.19 2.78 9.35
CA ILE A 48 -23.02 1.66 8.88
C ILE A 48 -23.81 1.02 10.01
N GLY A 49 -23.70 1.54 11.24
CA GLY A 49 -24.37 0.98 12.41
C GLY A 49 -25.89 1.07 12.30
N GLY A 50 -26.57 0.02 12.71
CA GLY A 50 -28.03 -0.07 12.70
C GLY A 50 -28.65 -0.28 11.31
N ARG A 51 -27.84 -0.42 10.24
CA ARG A 51 -28.31 -0.80 8.91
C ARG A 51 -28.39 -2.32 8.78
N GLY A 52 -29.31 -2.83 7.96
CA GLY A 52 -29.30 -4.24 7.55
C GLY A 52 -28.01 -4.59 6.80
N TYR A 53 -27.50 -5.82 6.91
CA TYR A 53 -26.23 -6.21 6.29
C TYR A 53 -26.15 -5.92 4.77
N GLU A 54 -27.22 -6.21 4.01
CA GLU A 54 -27.27 -5.92 2.57
C GLU A 54 -27.33 -4.41 2.25
N GLU A 55 -27.94 -3.62 3.14
CA GLU A 55 -27.97 -2.16 3.00
C GLU A 55 -26.61 -1.57 3.33
N ALA A 56 -25.97 -2.04 4.40
CA ALA A 56 -24.62 -1.68 4.79
C ALA A 56 -23.62 -2.02 3.68
N ALA A 57 -23.69 -3.22 3.10
CA ALA A 57 -22.81 -3.63 2.01
C ALA A 57 -22.91 -2.68 0.81
N ARG A 58 -24.13 -2.37 0.35
CA ARG A 58 -24.35 -1.42 -0.74
C ARG A 58 -23.89 -0.01 -0.41
N ALA A 59 -24.05 0.43 0.84
CA ALA A 59 -23.58 1.74 1.28
C ALA A 59 -22.03 1.82 1.27
N ILE A 60 -21.35 0.75 1.71
CA ILE A 60 -19.89 0.63 1.65
C ILE A 60 -19.43 0.67 0.20
N GLU A 61 -20.03 -0.14 -0.67
CA GLU A 61 -19.68 -0.21 -2.08
C GLU A 61 -19.83 1.14 -2.77
N ALA A 62 -20.95 1.84 -2.56
CA ALA A 62 -21.20 3.15 -3.15
C ALA A 62 -20.26 4.25 -2.64
N ASP A 63 -19.93 4.25 -1.34
CA ASP A 63 -18.99 5.23 -0.76
C ASP A 63 -17.58 5.03 -1.34
N TYR A 64 -17.10 3.79 -1.38
CA TYR A 64 -15.78 3.49 -1.95
C TYR A 64 -15.74 3.65 -3.47
N GLU A 65 -16.80 3.34 -4.21
CA GLU A 65 -16.88 3.59 -5.65
C GLU A 65 -16.73 5.09 -5.95
N ALA A 66 -17.40 5.96 -5.19
CA ALA A 66 -17.25 7.41 -5.32
C ALA A 66 -15.81 7.88 -5.01
N ARG A 67 -15.18 7.33 -3.97
CA ARG A 67 -13.77 7.62 -3.63
C ARG A 67 -12.82 7.11 -4.71
N PHE A 68 -12.96 5.87 -5.17
CA PHE A 68 -12.13 5.25 -6.21
C PHE A 68 -12.29 5.91 -7.58
N GLY A 69 -13.42 6.56 -7.85
CA GLY A 69 -13.63 7.37 -9.04
C GLY A 69 -12.79 8.66 -9.08
N THR A 70 -12.27 9.12 -7.95
CA THR A 70 -11.54 10.40 -7.84
C THR A 70 -10.12 10.25 -7.31
N TRP A 71 -9.85 9.21 -6.52
CA TRP A 71 -8.56 9.03 -5.84
C TRP A 71 -7.67 8.06 -6.59
N ASN A 72 -6.37 8.13 -6.29
CA ASN A 72 -5.33 7.31 -6.90
C ASN A 72 -4.54 6.57 -5.81
N ILE A 73 -4.01 5.41 -6.17
CA ILE A 73 -2.95 4.75 -5.41
C ILE A 73 -1.70 5.61 -5.57
N ARG A 74 -1.09 6.04 -4.47
CA ARG A 74 0.10 6.89 -4.47
C ARG A 74 1.34 6.10 -4.09
N LEU A 75 2.32 6.09 -4.98
CA LEU A 75 3.59 5.37 -4.84
C LEU A 75 4.72 6.39 -4.74
N MET A 76 5.50 6.34 -3.66
CA MET A 76 6.66 7.20 -3.47
C MET A 76 7.93 6.44 -3.86
N ALA A 77 8.71 7.02 -4.79
CA ALA A 77 9.96 6.45 -5.30
C ALA A 77 11.18 6.82 -4.41
N ASP A 78 12.39 6.50 -4.88
CA ASP A 78 13.65 6.74 -4.14
C ASP A 78 13.96 8.22 -3.94
N ASP A 79 13.62 9.04 -4.93
CA ASP A 79 13.81 10.49 -5.00
C ASP A 79 12.66 11.29 -4.33
N ASP A 80 11.80 10.63 -3.55
CA ASP A 80 10.57 11.15 -2.95
C ASP A 80 9.52 11.65 -3.98
N THR A 81 9.69 11.36 -5.28
CA THR A 81 8.66 11.63 -6.30
C THR A 81 7.47 10.70 -6.10
N ILE A 82 6.26 11.27 -6.24
CA ILE A 82 5.00 10.53 -6.12
C ILE A 82 4.44 10.20 -7.51
N TYR A 83 4.27 8.91 -7.75
CA TYR A 83 3.59 8.35 -8.91
C TYR A 83 2.17 7.91 -8.52
N GLU A 84 1.24 8.04 -9.46
CA GLU A 84 -0.18 7.79 -9.20
C GLU A 84 -0.75 6.73 -10.15
N ILE A 85 -1.45 5.74 -9.59
CA ILE A 85 -2.24 4.75 -10.34
C ILE A 85 -3.71 4.95 -10.00
N PRO A 86 -4.56 5.37 -10.95
CA PRO A 86 -5.99 5.47 -10.71
C PRO A 86 -6.60 4.12 -10.34
N PHE A 87 -7.45 4.08 -9.31
CA PHE A 87 -8.17 2.85 -8.92
C PHE A 87 -9.00 2.28 -10.06
N SER A 88 -9.60 3.16 -10.86
CA SER A 88 -10.36 2.79 -12.07
C SER A 88 -9.51 2.07 -13.13
N SER A 89 -8.20 2.35 -13.19
CA SER A 89 -7.30 1.72 -14.17
C SER A 89 -7.03 0.24 -13.89
N ILE A 90 -7.26 -0.21 -12.66
CA ILE A 90 -7.07 -1.59 -12.22
C ILE A 90 -8.40 -2.29 -11.88
N ASP A 91 -9.54 -1.74 -12.30
CA ASP A 91 -10.88 -2.23 -11.95
C ASP A 91 -11.05 -2.45 -10.44
N ALA A 92 -10.49 -1.57 -9.60
CA ALA A 92 -10.62 -1.72 -8.16
C ALA A 92 -12.07 -1.48 -7.71
N ALA A 93 -12.57 -2.36 -6.87
CA ALA A 93 -13.88 -2.30 -6.25
C ALA A 93 -13.80 -2.86 -4.83
N VAL A 94 -14.70 -2.41 -3.95
CA VAL A 94 -14.85 -3.00 -2.63
C VAL A 94 -15.91 -4.11 -2.68
N ASP A 95 -15.66 -5.20 -1.97
CA ASP A 95 -16.66 -6.21 -1.67
C ASP A 95 -17.30 -5.87 -0.32
N GLY A 96 -18.50 -5.28 -0.36
CA GLY A 96 -19.21 -4.83 0.83
C GLY A 96 -19.57 -5.99 1.76
N MET A 97 -19.96 -7.13 1.20
CA MET A 97 -20.32 -8.32 1.99
C MET A 97 -19.10 -8.97 2.65
N ALA A 98 -17.99 -9.12 1.92
CA ALA A 98 -16.75 -9.62 2.51
C ALA A 98 -16.20 -8.67 3.58
N THR A 99 -16.39 -7.36 3.43
CA THR A 99 -16.02 -6.37 4.46
C THR A 99 -16.81 -6.58 5.75
N LEU A 100 -18.06 -7.05 5.66
CA LEU A 100 -18.95 -7.31 6.80
C LEU A 100 -18.81 -8.72 7.40
N GLU A 101 -18.11 -9.63 6.72
CA GLU A 101 -17.90 -11.02 7.16
C GLU A 101 -17.40 -11.16 8.62
N PRO A 102 -16.46 -10.31 9.11
CA PRO A 102 -16.02 -10.36 10.50
C PRO A 102 -17.11 -10.08 11.54
N LEU A 103 -18.23 -9.46 11.15
CA LEU A 103 -19.39 -9.18 12.00
C LEU A 103 -20.44 -10.28 11.90
N MET A 104 -20.61 -10.87 10.72
CA MET A 104 -21.54 -11.99 10.49
C MET A 104 -21.06 -13.29 11.17
N SER A 105 -19.75 -13.44 11.29
CA SER A 105 -19.09 -14.63 11.86
C SER A 105 -19.04 -14.56 13.39
N ILE A 106 -20.16 -14.88 14.05
CA ILE A 106 -20.25 -14.96 15.52
C ILE A 106 -19.96 -16.40 15.94
N ASP A 107 -18.69 -16.80 15.96
CA ASP A 107 -18.31 -18.10 16.51
C ASP A 107 -18.17 -18.05 18.03
N GLY A 108 -19.10 -18.72 18.72
CA GLY A 108 -19.03 -19.07 20.14
C GLY A 108 -19.21 -17.93 21.16
N ILE A 109 -18.86 -18.21 22.42
CA ILE A 109 -19.03 -17.31 23.57
C ILE A 109 -18.18 -16.01 23.42
N GLY A 110 -17.09 -16.05 22.63
CA GLY A 110 -16.27 -14.88 22.32
C GLY A 110 -16.93 -13.87 21.36
N GLY A 111 -17.81 -14.34 20.47
CA GLY A 111 -18.64 -13.47 19.64
C GLY A 111 -19.67 -12.70 20.47
N MET A 112 -20.25 -13.33 21.50
CA MET A 112 -21.22 -12.69 22.40
C MET A 112 -20.59 -11.57 23.26
N THR A 113 -19.36 -11.74 23.76
CA THR A 113 -18.68 -10.68 24.52
C THR A 113 -18.27 -9.52 23.62
N ARG A 114 -17.91 -9.78 22.35
CA ARG A 114 -17.67 -8.76 21.33
C ARG A 114 -18.94 -7.99 21.00
N LEU A 115 -20.07 -8.66 20.77
CA LEU A 115 -21.37 -8.02 20.59
C LEU A 115 -21.75 -7.16 21.80
N ILE A 116 -21.64 -7.66 23.03
CA ILE A 116 -21.96 -6.88 24.24
C ILE A 116 -21.05 -5.64 24.32
N ARG A 117 -19.75 -5.78 24.00
CA ARG A 117 -18.82 -4.65 24.02
C ARG A 117 -19.06 -3.65 22.86
N THR A 118 -19.49 -4.11 21.70
CA THR A 118 -19.80 -3.24 20.54
C THR A 118 -21.15 -2.53 20.74
N HIS A 119 -22.15 -3.21 21.28
CA HIS A 119 -23.48 -2.65 21.54
C HIS A 119 -23.55 -1.81 22.81
N PHE A 120 -22.76 -2.11 23.85
CA PHE A 120 -22.83 -1.45 25.17
C PHE A 120 -21.52 -0.79 25.63
N GLY A 121 -20.44 -0.88 24.86
CA GLY A 121 -19.21 -0.14 25.11
C GLY A 121 -19.15 1.16 24.31
N ASN A 122 -18.48 2.18 24.84
CA ASN A 122 -18.21 3.43 24.11
C ASN A 122 -17.11 3.27 23.03
N HIS A 123 -17.00 2.10 22.40
CA HIS A 123 -15.90 1.76 21.49
C HIS A 123 -16.40 1.71 20.06
N THR A 124 -15.91 2.63 19.24
CA THR A 124 -16.11 2.62 17.79
C THR A 124 -15.37 1.43 17.17
N THR A 125 -16.06 0.65 16.33
CA THR A 125 -15.43 -0.41 15.52
C THR A 125 -15.31 0.08 14.09
N VAL A 126 -14.09 0.12 13.55
CA VAL A 126 -13.85 0.49 12.15
C VAL A 126 -13.41 -0.76 11.39
N LEU A 127 -14.13 -1.10 10.33
CA LEU A 127 -13.82 -2.21 9.43
C LEU A 127 -12.90 -1.74 8.31
N SER A 128 -11.85 -2.51 8.05
CA SER A 128 -11.01 -2.34 6.87
C SER A 128 -11.72 -2.92 5.64
N PRO A 129 -11.75 -2.19 4.51
CA PRO A 129 -12.45 -2.65 3.30
C PRO A 129 -11.75 -3.86 2.68
N VAL A 130 -12.54 -4.80 2.18
CA VAL A 130 -12.04 -5.91 1.35
C VAL A 130 -12.05 -5.46 -0.11
N ILE A 131 -10.87 -5.19 -0.67
CA ILE A 131 -10.72 -4.66 -2.03
C ILE A 131 -10.43 -5.79 -3.00
N LYS A 132 -11.20 -5.81 -4.09
CA LYS A 132 -10.95 -6.62 -5.29
C LYS A 132 -10.41 -5.72 -6.39
N PHE A 133 -9.44 -6.22 -7.14
CA PHE A 133 -8.87 -5.50 -8.28
C PHE A 133 -8.29 -6.50 -9.29
N ASN A 134 -8.02 -6.01 -10.49
CA ASN A 134 -7.43 -6.79 -11.57
C ASN A 134 -5.89 -6.76 -11.46
N GLU A 135 -5.33 -7.85 -10.93
CA GLU A 135 -3.88 -8.06 -10.76
C GLU A 135 -3.09 -7.88 -12.06
N SER A 136 -3.63 -8.32 -13.20
CA SER A 136 -2.95 -8.18 -14.50
C SER A 136 -2.88 -6.71 -14.92
N LYS A 137 -3.96 -5.95 -14.75
CA LYS A 137 -3.97 -4.50 -15.04
C LYS A 137 -3.04 -3.73 -14.12
N LEU A 138 -2.99 -4.08 -12.84
CA LEU A 138 -2.02 -3.48 -11.89
C LEU A 138 -0.59 -3.68 -12.38
N ARG A 139 -0.24 -4.91 -12.77
CA ARG A 139 1.11 -5.23 -13.27
C ARG A 139 1.46 -4.47 -14.55
N MET A 140 0.50 -4.33 -15.47
CA MET A 140 0.70 -3.51 -16.67
C MET A 140 0.96 -2.05 -16.31
N LYS A 141 0.18 -1.48 -15.38
CA LYS A 141 0.40 -0.10 -14.90
C LYS A 141 1.77 0.10 -14.25
N LEU A 142 2.24 -0.90 -13.51
CA LEU A 142 3.58 -0.88 -12.91
C LEU A 142 4.69 -1.00 -13.96
N ILE A 143 4.49 -1.78 -15.03
CA ILE A 143 5.42 -1.84 -16.16
C ILE A 143 5.48 -0.46 -16.85
N ASP A 144 4.33 0.15 -17.15
CA ASP A 144 4.28 1.49 -17.74
C ASP A 144 5.02 2.52 -16.85
N LEU A 145 4.79 2.48 -15.53
CA LEU A 145 5.46 3.37 -14.58
C LEU A 145 6.96 3.08 -14.45
N SER A 146 7.40 1.84 -14.66
CA SER A 146 8.81 1.48 -14.58
C SER A 146 9.63 2.26 -15.61
N GLU A 147 9.07 2.66 -16.75
CA GLU A 147 9.76 3.48 -17.74
C GLU A 147 10.12 4.88 -17.20
N SER A 148 9.38 5.38 -16.21
CA SER A 148 9.64 6.68 -15.57
C SER A 148 10.43 6.54 -14.26
N ILE A 149 10.24 5.44 -13.54
CA ILE A 149 10.93 5.18 -12.26
C ILE A 149 12.35 4.65 -12.49
N ASN A 150 12.56 3.86 -13.53
CA ASN A 150 13.86 3.26 -13.79
C ASN A 150 14.87 4.34 -14.17
N ARG A 151 16.02 4.28 -13.52
CA ARG A 151 17.18 5.12 -13.81
C ARG A 151 18.34 4.20 -14.14
N ASP A 152 18.90 4.34 -15.33
CA ASP A 152 20.11 3.60 -15.70
C ASP A 152 21.28 4.03 -14.81
N PRO A 153 22.19 3.12 -14.45
CA PRO A 153 23.40 3.48 -13.74
C PRO A 153 24.30 4.35 -14.62
N VAL A 154 25.10 5.21 -13.98
CA VAL A 154 26.11 6.02 -14.66
C VAL A 154 27.48 5.46 -14.31
N ASP A 155 28.21 5.04 -15.34
CA ASP A 155 29.58 4.55 -15.21
C ASP A 155 30.53 5.62 -14.66
N ALA A 156 31.48 5.16 -13.85
CA ALA A 156 32.61 5.98 -13.43
C ALA A 156 33.44 6.38 -14.65
N ARG A 157 34.03 7.58 -14.63
CA ARG A 157 34.85 8.11 -15.72
C ARG A 157 36.21 8.55 -15.23
N ILE A 158 37.21 8.44 -16.10
CA ILE A 158 38.58 8.88 -15.82
C ILE A 158 39.04 9.81 -16.94
N TYR A 159 39.58 10.95 -16.54
CA TYR A 159 40.06 11.99 -17.45
C TYR A 159 41.52 12.30 -17.15
N TYR A 160 42.22 12.76 -18.18
CA TYR A 160 43.53 13.37 -18.02
C TYR A 160 43.44 14.83 -18.49
N ARG A 161 43.63 15.78 -17.57
CA ARG A 161 43.61 17.23 -17.84
C ARG A 161 44.79 17.87 -17.14
N ASP A 162 45.54 18.71 -17.86
CA ASP A 162 46.64 19.53 -17.31
C ASP A 162 47.67 18.76 -16.46
N GLY A 163 47.99 17.52 -16.85
CA GLY A 163 48.96 16.68 -16.12
C GLY A 163 48.38 15.94 -14.90
N LEU A 164 47.07 16.04 -14.68
CA LEU A 164 46.36 15.42 -13.56
C LEU A 164 45.36 14.38 -14.06
N ILE A 165 45.26 13.28 -13.32
CA ILE A 165 44.21 12.28 -13.50
C ILE A 165 43.02 12.69 -12.65
N GLU A 166 41.92 13.05 -13.31
CA GLU A 166 40.64 13.32 -12.67
C GLU A 166 39.76 12.07 -12.77
N LYS A 167 38.98 11.79 -11.72
CA LYS A 167 38.09 10.63 -11.65
C LYS A 167 36.72 11.10 -11.22
N GLU A 168 35.70 10.75 -12.00
CA GLU A 168 34.30 10.94 -11.67
C GLU A 168 33.74 9.60 -11.18
N PRO A 169 33.14 9.53 -9.98
CA PRO A 169 32.61 8.29 -9.43
C PRO A 169 31.39 7.80 -10.21
N ASP A 170 31.13 6.50 -10.15
CA ASP A 170 29.88 5.90 -10.63
C ASP A 170 28.68 6.33 -9.78
N ASP A 171 27.50 6.34 -10.40
CA ASP A 171 26.21 6.56 -9.72
C ASP A 171 25.26 5.37 -9.97
N PRO A 172 24.82 4.65 -8.92
CA PRO A 172 23.91 3.53 -9.07
C PRO A 172 22.56 3.93 -9.67
N GLY A 173 22.09 3.07 -10.57
CA GLY A 173 20.75 3.10 -11.12
C GLY A 173 19.72 2.46 -10.19
N VAL A 174 18.45 2.58 -10.60
CA VAL A 174 17.29 2.02 -9.91
C VAL A 174 16.41 1.32 -10.91
N SER A 175 15.89 0.15 -10.52
CA SER A 175 14.94 -0.63 -11.31
C SER A 175 13.74 -1.02 -10.46
N LEU A 176 12.53 -0.81 -10.99
CA LEU A 176 11.29 -1.20 -10.32
C LEU A 176 11.08 -2.72 -10.42
N ASN A 177 10.99 -3.37 -9.27
CA ASN A 177 10.58 -4.76 -9.19
C ASN A 177 9.06 -4.88 -9.21
N VAL A 178 8.48 -5.07 -10.40
CA VAL A 178 7.02 -5.12 -10.63
C VAL A 178 6.32 -6.15 -9.73
N ASN A 179 6.94 -7.30 -9.47
CA ASN A 179 6.34 -8.34 -8.63
C ASN A 179 6.25 -7.88 -7.17
N ASN A 180 7.36 -7.40 -6.61
CA ASN A 180 7.40 -6.95 -5.23
C ASN A 180 6.54 -5.70 -5.01
N ALA A 181 6.52 -4.78 -5.99
CA ALA A 181 5.66 -3.61 -5.98
C ALA A 181 4.17 -4.00 -5.95
N ALA A 182 3.74 -4.93 -6.80
CA ALA A 182 2.35 -5.42 -6.79
C ALA A 182 1.98 -6.06 -5.45
N ASP A 183 2.86 -6.89 -4.87
CA ASP A 183 2.63 -7.51 -3.55
C ASP A 183 2.64 -6.49 -2.39
N LEU A 184 3.43 -5.44 -2.49
CA LEU A 184 3.43 -4.33 -1.54
C LEU A 184 2.09 -3.57 -1.61
N ILE A 185 1.64 -3.22 -2.82
CA ILE A 185 0.35 -2.55 -3.05
C ILE A 185 -0.79 -3.40 -2.50
N ARG A 186 -0.85 -4.70 -2.83
CA ARG A 186 -1.90 -5.61 -2.35
C ARG A 186 -1.99 -5.63 -0.81
N ARG A 187 -0.84 -5.68 -0.13
CA ARG A 187 -0.79 -5.66 1.35
C ARG A 187 -1.23 -4.32 1.93
N GLN A 188 -0.83 -3.22 1.29
CA GLN A 188 -1.23 -1.89 1.74
C GLN A 188 -2.75 -1.68 1.57
N LEU A 189 -3.30 -2.05 0.41
CA LEU A 189 -4.73 -1.92 0.12
C LEU A 189 -5.61 -2.67 1.14
N ALA A 190 -5.14 -3.80 1.67
CA ALA A 190 -5.85 -4.56 2.70
C ALA A 190 -5.87 -3.87 4.09
N THR A 191 -4.99 -2.90 4.32
CA THR A 191 -4.85 -2.19 5.60
C THR A 191 -5.42 -0.79 5.53
N ASP A 192 -4.90 0.02 4.61
CA ASP A 192 -5.33 1.39 4.32
C ASP A 192 -5.12 1.66 2.83
N PRO A 193 -6.20 1.72 2.03
CA PRO A 193 -6.10 1.91 0.59
C PRO A 193 -5.64 3.29 0.16
N PHE A 194 -5.68 4.30 1.04
CA PHE A 194 -5.41 5.69 0.68
C PHE A 194 -4.06 6.20 1.21
N ALA A 195 -3.36 5.36 1.97
CA ALA A 195 -2.00 5.60 2.40
C ALA A 195 -1.03 5.72 1.21
N VAL A 196 0.01 6.53 1.39
CA VAL A 196 1.14 6.58 0.45
C VAL A 196 2.00 5.33 0.65
N ILE A 197 2.31 4.64 -0.43
CA ILE A 197 3.14 3.43 -0.44
C ILE A 197 4.58 3.82 -0.74
N ASP A 198 5.48 3.58 0.19
CA ASP A 198 6.92 3.78 -0.02
C ASP A 198 7.52 2.58 -0.75
N LEU A 199 7.96 2.77 -2.01
CA LEU A 199 8.56 1.70 -2.83
C LEU A 199 9.95 1.27 -2.34
N ARG A 200 10.60 2.05 -1.46
CA ARG A 200 11.84 1.61 -0.78
C ARG A 200 11.55 0.48 0.21
N ALA A 201 10.32 0.40 0.70
CA ALA A 201 9.87 -0.72 1.51
C ALA A 201 9.68 -1.98 0.66
N GLY A 202 9.81 -3.15 1.29
CA GLY A 202 9.41 -4.42 0.67
C GLY A 202 10.23 -4.85 -0.56
N LYS A 203 11.39 -4.23 -0.83
CA LYS A 203 12.24 -4.52 -2.00
C LYS A 203 11.52 -4.29 -3.34
N ALA A 204 10.68 -3.27 -3.42
CA ALA A 204 10.04 -2.90 -4.68
C ALA A 204 10.98 -2.12 -5.61
N LEU A 205 12.10 -1.60 -5.11
CA LEU A 205 13.19 -1.01 -5.90
C LEU A 205 14.46 -1.84 -5.75
N ASP A 206 15.04 -2.23 -6.87
CA ASP A 206 16.32 -2.92 -6.98
C ASP A 206 17.40 -1.92 -7.42
N THR A 207 18.57 -1.96 -6.79
CA THR A 207 19.74 -1.16 -7.19
C THR A 207 20.42 -1.81 -8.39
N VAL A 208 20.65 -1.04 -9.45
CA VAL A 208 21.41 -1.46 -10.62
C VAL A 208 22.79 -0.81 -10.53
N TYR A 209 23.85 -1.60 -10.49
CA TYR A 209 25.21 -1.09 -10.41
C TYR A 209 25.74 -0.76 -11.80
N ALA A 210 26.60 0.26 -11.86
CA ALA A 210 27.36 0.59 -13.06
C ALA A 210 28.30 -0.56 -13.47
N ASP A 211 28.59 -0.65 -14.76
CA ASP A 211 29.51 -1.65 -15.30
C ASP A 211 30.95 -1.26 -14.98
N VAL A 212 31.26 0.05 -15.03
CA VAL A 212 32.54 0.62 -14.61
C VAL A 212 32.35 1.39 -13.32
N THR A 213 33.10 0.99 -12.29
CA THR A 213 33.03 1.59 -10.97
C THR A 213 34.32 2.35 -10.64
N MET A 214 34.26 3.25 -9.67
CA MET A 214 35.44 3.98 -9.20
C MET A 214 36.58 3.05 -8.76
N LYS A 215 36.24 1.85 -8.26
CA LYS A 215 37.20 0.83 -7.84
C LYS A 215 38.06 0.32 -8.99
N ASP A 216 37.54 0.30 -10.22
CA ASP A 216 38.27 -0.12 -11.40
C ASP A 216 39.44 0.83 -11.72
N PHE A 217 39.36 2.07 -11.22
CA PHE A 217 40.41 3.07 -11.40
C PHE A 217 41.45 3.10 -10.27
N ASP A 218 41.32 2.31 -9.20
CA ASP A 218 42.25 2.36 -8.06
C ASP A 218 43.71 2.09 -8.44
N ALA A 219 43.91 1.21 -9.42
CA ALA A 219 45.23 0.85 -9.95
C ALA A 219 45.79 1.88 -10.95
N ILE A 220 44.96 2.78 -11.48
CA ILE A 220 45.35 3.78 -12.46
C ILE A 220 45.82 5.03 -11.72
N GLN A 221 47.14 5.16 -11.59
CA GLN A 221 47.79 6.26 -10.87
C GLN A 221 48.79 7.04 -11.71
N VAL A 222 49.20 6.51 -12.87
CA VAL A 222 50.29 7.06 -13.67
C VAL A 222 49.93 6.99 -15.14
N VAL A 223 50.23 8.06 -15.88
CA VAL A 223 50.17 8.08 -17.34
C VAL A 223 51.43 7.40 -17.90
N LEU A 224 51.25 6.33 -18.66
CA LEU A 224 52.36 5.56 -19.23
C LEU A 224 52.96 6.20 -20.50
N GLY A 225 52.18 7.03 -21.20
CA GLY A 225 52.62 7.74 -22.39
C GLY A 225 51.57 8.71 -22.88
N GLU A 226 52.03 9.84 -23.41
CA GLU A 226 51.20 10.90 -24.00
C GLU A 226 51.72 11.20 -25.41
N TYR A 227 50.82 11.40 -26.36
CA TYR A 227 51.17 11.80 -27.71
C TYR A 227 50.27 12.97 -28.12
N SER A 228 50.86 13.98 -28.75
CA SER A 228 50.16 15.15 -29.27
C SER A 228 50.55 15.37 -30.73
N THR A 229 49.56 15.74 -31.55
CA THR A 229 49.73 16.04 -32.97
C THR A 229 48.85 17.24 -33.35
N SER A 230 49.29 18.01 -34.34
CA SER A 230 48.55 19.19 -34.83
C SER A 230 47.75 18.82 -36.07
N ILE A 231 46.46 19.17 -36.07
CA ILE A 231 45.58 19.02 -37.23
C ILE A 231 45.88 20.17 -38.20
N LYS A 232 46.26 19.80 -39.42
CA LYS A 232 46.71 20.75 -40.45
C LYS A 232 45.60 21.23 -41.37
N ASP A 233 44.48 20.51 -41.40
CA ASP A 233 43.33 20.82 -42.24
C ASP A 233 42.21 21.40 -41.38
N PRO A 234 41.96 22.73 -41.46
CA PRO A 234 40.92 23.39 -40.67
C PRO A 234 39.52 22.84 -40.93
N ALA A 235 39.29 22.18 -42.07
CA ALA A 235 37.99 21.58 -42.38
C ALA A 235 37.68 20.35 -41.51
N LEU A 236 38.68 19.80 -40.82
CA LEU A 236 38.53 18.61 -39.97
C LEU A 236 38.42 18.94 -38.48
N ASP A 237 38.61 20.19 -38.07
CA ASP A 237 38.66 20.58 -36.65
C ASP A 237 37.41 20.12 -35.88
N ASP A 238 36.21 20.51 -36.34
CA ASP A 238 34.94 20.15 -35.69
C ASP A 238 34.71 18.62 -35.61
N SER A 239 35.10 17.91 -36.67
CA SER A 239 34.92 16.45 -36.75
C SER A 239 35.87 15.72 -35.82
N VAL A 240 37.11 16.21 -35.68
CA VAL A 240 38.08 15.64 -34.77
C VAL A 240 37.72 15.98 -33.33
N GLU A 241 37.31 17.21 -33.04
CA GLU A 241 36.85 17.59 -31.70
C GLU A 241 35.70 16.68 -31.25
N SER A 242 34.66 16.52 -32.08
CA SER A 242 33.55 15.60 -31.79
C SER A 242 34.01 14.15 -31.59
N ALA A 243 34.96 13.67 -32.39
CA ALA A 243 35.48 12.31 -32.26
C ALA A 243 36.29 12.12 -30.96
N VAL A 244 37.10 13.12 -30.57
CA VAL A 244 37.87 13.10 -29.33
C VAL A 244 36.93 13.15 -28.13
N GLU A 245 35.92 14.02 -28.13
CA GLU A 245 34.91 14.07 -27.08
C GLU A 245 34.14 12.75 -26.94
N SER A 246 33.86 12.08 -28.07
CA SER A 246 33.19 10.79 -28.09
C SER A 246 34.04 9.63 -27.59
N ILE A 247 35.37 9.78 -27.50
CA ILE A 247 36.30 8.73 -27.03
C ILE A 247 36.81 9.05 -25.61
N ASN A 248 36.85 10.33 -25.25
CA ASN A 248 37.42 10.79 -23.99
C ASN A 248 36.57 10.33 -22.79
N GLY A 249 37.22 9.76 -21.79
CA GLY A 249 36.54 9.24 -20.59
C GLY A 249 35.81 7.91 -20.78
N ILE A 250 35.91 7.27 -21.95
CA ILE A 250 35.40 5.91 -22.18
C ILE A 250 36.51 4.90 -21.89
N VAL A 251 36.21 3.92 -21.04
CA VAL A 251 37.09 2.77 -20.79
C VAL A 251 36.57 1.59 -21.63
N LEU A 252 37.41 1.14 -22.57
CA LEU A 252 37.14 -0.02 -23.46
C LEU A 252 37.51 -1.35 -22.80
#